data_AF-A0A8J4Q092-F1
#
_entry.id   AF-A0A8J4Q092-F1
#
_cell.length_a   1.000
_cell.length_b   1.000
_cell.length_c   1.000
_cell.angle_alpha   90.00
_cell.angle_beta   90.00
_cell.angle_gamma   90.00
#
_symmetry.space_group_name_H-M   'P 1'
#
loop_
_entity.id
_entity.type
_entity.pdbx_description
1 polymer ?
#
loop_
_entity_poly.entity_id
_entity_poly.type
_entity_poly.pdbx_seq_one_letter_code
_entity_poly.pdbx_strand_id
1 'polypeptide(L)'
;MKISISIILFILLTSTTIIIVKGYDEQEFQFFYLEYEPKQCLTLFCPQYLATIANTGHSYNIVDIKVPSFLKKENYFPNTLNLAVYGKIVSITTESISYYNLYISDIFESLAQTETLSQVLEPLYSISFSGLDCKRSINDCPQFIISMINNNNFTNSTLINSFIEPYSSTINYFDREWYYDRLVRENDTQVLVQGEFSNDNRDFKITSSYILLENSKCQDVVSMCHESNPITVYHRDHNRCLKPQFCIDNVGPCLTKDIPNCPLGYKLSYHPSDMFGCPKYYCDPYFLPVIRI
;
A
#
# COMPACT_ATOMS: atom_id res chain seq x y z
N MET A 1 56.77 -9.17 -46.36
CA MET A 1 55.50 -9.08 -45.62
C MET A 1 55.78 -8.46 -44.24
N LYS A 2 55.72 -7.13 -44.12
CA LYS A 2 55.93 -6.41 -42.85
C LYS A 2 54.56 -6.21 -42.20
N ILE A 3 54.11 -7.22 -41.46
CA ILE A 3 52.93 -7.06 -40.60
C ILE A 3 53.32 -6.08 -39.50
N SER A 4 52.64 -4.94 -39.50
CA SER A 4 52.98 -3.78 -38.67
C SER A 4 52.79 -4.11 -37.20
N ILE A 5 53.86 -4.04 -36.41
CA ILE A 5 53.89 -4.15 -34.93
C ILE A 5 52.81 -3.24 -34.29
N SER A 6 52.45 -2.16 -34.98
CA SER A 6 51.38 -1.24 -34.58
C SER A 6 50.00 -1.89 -34.48
N ILE A 7 49.67 -2.90 -35.32
CA ILE A 7 48.38 -3.61 -35.26
C ILE A 7 48.33 -4.55 -34.04
N ILE A 8 49.45 -5.20 -33.71
CA ILE A 8 49.54 -6.08 -32.51
C ILE A 8 49.45 -5.24 -31.24
N LEU A 9 50.09 -4.05 -31.22
CA LEU A 9 49.99 -3.13 -30.09
C LEU A 9 48.57 -2.56 -29.94
N PHE A 10 47.88 -2.27 -31.05
CA PHE A 10 46.49 -1.79 -31.02
C PHE A 10 45.53 -2.89 -30.54
N ILE A 11 45.72 -4.14 -30.98
CA ILE A 11 44.93 -5.29 -30.49
C ILE A 11 45.19 -5.54 -28.99
N LEU A 12 46.46 -5.45 -28.55
CA LEU A 12 46.83 -5.56 -27.13
C LEU A 12 46.24 -4.42 -26.29
N LEU A 13 46.25 -3.17 -26.78
CA LEU A 13 45.65 -2.02 -26.10
C LEU A 13 44.12 -2.06 -26.10
N THR A 14 43.47 -2.62 -27.12
CA THR A 14 42.01 -2.84 -27.10
C THR A 14 41.59 -4.03 -26.24
N SER A 15 42.52 -4.94 -25.92
CA SER A 15 42.23 -6.14 -25.11
C SER A 15 42.35 -5.94 -23.60
N THR A 16 42.91 -4.82 -23.13
CA THR A 16 43.15 -4.57 -21.69
C THR A 16 42.15 -3.62 -21.03
N THR A 17 41.14 -3.13 -21.75
CA THR A 17 40.00 -2.40 -21.16
C THR A 17 38.73 -3.23 -21.17
N ILE A 18 38.83 -4.53 -20.88
CA ILE A 18 37.72 -5.22 -20.22
C ILE A 18 37.73 -4.71 -18.79
N ILE A 19 37.15 -3.51 -18.59
CA ILE A 19 36.72 -3.09 -17.28
C ILE A 19 35.70 -4.15 -16.88
N ILE A 20 36.11 -5.06 -16.00
CA ILE A 20 35.20 -5.93 -15.28
C ILE A 20 34.41 -4.95 -14.42
N VAL A 21 33.33 -4.40 -14.98
CA VAL A 21 32.25 -3.82 -14.21
C VAL A 21 31.78 -5.01 -13.38
N LYS A 22 32.23 -5.07 -12.12
CA LYS A 22 31.65 -6.00 -11.14
C LYS A 22 30.15 -5.81 -11.27
N GLY A 23 29.46 -6.83 -11.77
CA GLY A 23 28.04 -6.77 -12.01
C GLY A 23 27.37 -6.28 -10.75
N TYR A 24 26.59 -5.21 -10.85
CA TYR A 24 25.68 -4.83 -9.79
C TYR A 24 24.73 -6.01 -9.61
N ASP A 25 24.77 -6.65 -8.45
CA ASP A 25 23.80 -7.67 -8.07
C ASP A 25 22.50 -6.92 -7.75
N GLU A 26 21.68 -6.76 -8.78
CA GLU A 26 20.41 -6.07 -8.70
C GLU A 26 19.35 -7.10 -8.27
N GLN A 27 18.86 -6.95 -7.06
CA GLN A 27 17.77 -7.78 -6.56
C GLN A 27 16.45 -7.41 -7.23
N GLU A 28 15.59 -8.41 -7.41
CA GLU A 28 14.21 -8.21 -7.83
C GLU A 28 13.44 -7.38 -6.81
N PHE A 29 12.35 -6.74 -7.27
CA PHE A 29 11.48 -5.98 -6.37
C PHE A 29 10.75 -6.92 -5.40
N GLN A 30 10.76 -6.55 -4.13
CA GLN A 30 10.19 -7.30 -3.03
C GLN A 30 9.46 -6.37 -2.06
N PHE A 31 8.60 -6.95 -1.23
CA PHE A 31 7.99 -6.27 -0.10
C PHE A 31 8.89 -6.35 1.13
N PHE A 32 9.05 -5.24 1.83
CA PHE A 32 9.84 -5.13 3.04
C PHE A 32 9.01 -4.53 4.16
N TYR A 33 9.19 -5.03 5.38
CA TYR A 33 8.92 -4.27 6.58
C TYR A 33 10.06 -3.30 6.82
N LEU A 34 9.73 -2.04 7.08
CA LEU A 34 10.74 -1.04 7.39
C LEU A 34 10.63 -0.57 8.84
N GLU A 35 11.75 -0.67 9.55
CA GLU A 35 11.90 -0.19 10.92
C GLU A 35 12.95 0.92 10.96
N TYR A 36 12.64 2.03 11.63
CA TYR A 36 13.58 3.12 11.85
C TYR A 36 14.40 2.85 13.12
N GLU A 37 15.72 2.84 12.98
CA GLU A 37 16.66 2.69 14.08
C GLU A 37 17.42 4.00 14.30
N PRO A 38 17.10 4.78 15.36
CA PRO A 38 17.79 6.03 15.64
C PRO A 38 19.24 5.77 16.10
N LYS A 39 20.14 5.61 15.14
CA LYS A 39 21.57 5.41 15.36
C LYS A 39 22.34 6.71 15.10
N GLN A 40 23.28 7.01 15.99
CA GLN A 40 24.28 8.05 15.78
C GLN A 40 25.60 7.38 15.41
N CYS A 41 26.11 7.65 14.20
CA CYS A 41 27.36 7.07 13.73
C CYS A 41 28.43 8.15 13.60
N LEU A 42 29.68 7.78 13.87
CA LEU A 42 30.85 8.62 13.62
C LEU A 42 31.32 8.57 12.16
N THR A 43 30.78 7.64 11.38
CA THR A 43 31.14 7.39 9.99
C THR A 43 30.05 7.91 9.03
N LEU A 44 30.43 8.13 7.76
CA LEU A 44 29.53 8.63 6.71
C LEU A 44 28.37 7.68 6.37
N PHE A 45 28.55 6.37 6.58
CA PHE A 45 27.54 5.34 6.30
C PHE A 45 26.84 4.95 7.59
N CYS A 46 25.81 5.70 7.96
CA CYS A 46 25.01 5.42 9.14
C CYS A 46 23.69 4.78 8.74
N PRO A 47 23.53 3.45 8.83
CA PRO A 47 22.24 2.84 8.58
C PRO A 47 21.25 3.31 9.65
N GLN A 48 20.19 3.96 9.19
CA GLN A 48 19.11 4.46 10.04
C GLN A 48 17.84 3.62 9.91
N TYR A 49 17.84 2.62 9.03
CA TYR A 49 16.68 1.77 8.80
C TYR A 49 17.11 0.31 8.69
N LEU A 50 16.26 -0.56 9.21
CA LEU A 50 16.32 -1.99 9.00
C LEU A 50 15.18 -2.37 8.04
N ALA A 51 15.54 -2.88 6.85
CA ALA A 51 14.56 -3.40 5.89
C ALA A 51 14.55 -4.92 5.97
N THR A 52 13.44 -5.50 6.41
CA THR A 52 13.25 -6.95 6.53
C THR A 52 12.34 -7.44 5.41
N ILE A 53 12.84 -8.34 4.56
CA ILE A 53 12.03 -8.97 3.50
C ILE A 53 10.83 -9.65 4.15
N ALA A 54 9.62 -9.25 3.73
CA ALA A 54 8.39 -9.85 4.23
C ALA A 54 8.38 -11.36 3.98
N ASN A 55 7.91 -12.13 4.98
CA ASN A 55 7.76 -13.59 4.96
C ASN A 55 9.04 -14.43 4.96
N THR A 56 10.23 -13.81 4.90
CA THR A 56 11.51 -14.56 4.98
C THR A 56 12.31 -14.26 6.24
N GLY A 57 12.11 -13.08 6.84
CA GLY A 57 12.86 -12.63 8.01
C GLY A 57 14.29 -12.20 7.73
N HIS A 58 14.72 -12.19 6.45
CA HIS A 58 16.04 -11.69 6.08
C HIS A 58 16.07 -10.17 6.08
N SER A 59 17.07 -9.56 6.72
CA SER A 59 17.11 -8.11 6.94
C SER A 59 18.39 -7.45 6.42
N TYR A 60 18.27 -6.20 6.00
CA TYR A 60 19.35 -5.36 5.51
C TYR A 60 19.41 -4.04 6.28
N ASN A 61 20.63 -3.64 6.64
CA ASN A 61 20.90 -2.30 7.19
C ASN A 61 20.94 -1.30 6.03
N ILE A 62 19.93 -0.44 5.95
CA ILE A 62 19.76 0.52 4.86
C ILE A 62 20.35 1.87 5.26
N VAL A 63 21.28 2.35 4.44
CA VAL A 63 21.94 3.65 4.62
C VAL A 63 21.11 4.78 4.03
N ASP A 64 20.52 4.55 2.85
CA ASP A 64 19.67 5.54 2.21
C ASP A 64 18.42 4.92 1.59
N ILE A 65 17.34 5.67 1.66
CA ILE A 65 16.04 5.34 1.07
C ILE A 65 15.77 6.36 -0.03
N LYS A 66 15.62 5.84 -1.25
CA LYS A 66 15.18 6.59 -2.42
C LYS A 66 13.68 6.34 -2.61
N VAL A 67 12.90 7.41 -2.52
CA VAL A 67 11.46 7.39 -2.82
C VAL A 67 11.18 8.12 -4.14
N PRO A 68 10.10 7.77 -4.84
CA PRO A 68 9.65 8.53 -6.01
C PRO A 68 9.34 9.98 -5.62
N SER A 69 9.54 10.94 -6.53
CA SER A 69 9.42 12.37 -6.23
C SER A 69 8.01 12.81 -5.79
N PHE A 70 6.98 12.02 -6.08
CA PHE A 70 5.61 12.29 -5.62
C PHE A 70 5.40 11.92 -4.14
N LEU A 71 6.26 11.09 -3.55
CA LEU A 71 6.27 10.78 -2.13
C LEU A 71 7.25 11.71 -1.42
N LYS A 72 6.73 12.55 -0.52
CA LYS A 72 7.58 13.39 0.34
C LYS A 72 8.14 12.54 1.47
N LYS A 73 9.45 12.29 1.45
CA LYS A 73 10.14 11.44 2.44
C LYS A 73 9.83 11.88 3.87
N GLU A 74 9.74 13.18 4.11
CA GLU A 74 9.53 13.77 5.42
C GLU A 74 8.15 13.44 6.02
N ASN A 75 7.16 13.10 5.19
CA ASN A 75 5.84 12.71 5.65
C ASN A 75 5.80 11.28 6.21
N TYR A 76 6.74 10.43 5.77
CA TYR A 76 6.70 8.99 6.03
C TYR A 76 7.92 8.50 6.83
N PHE A 77 8.98 9.29 6.96
CA PHE A 77 10.17 8.92 7.71
C PHE A 77 10.59 10.14 8.53
N PRO A 78 10.42 10.14 9.87
CA PRO A 78 11.22 9.32 10.81
C PRO A 78 10.44 8.67 11.98
N ASN A 79 9.11 8.74 11.99
CA ASN A 79 8.27 8.35 13.14
C ASN A 79 7.32 7.18 12.85
N THR A 80 7.47 6.51 11.72
CA THR A 80 6.52 5.49 11.30
C THR A 80 6.89 4.14 11.88
N LEU A 81 6.11 3.72 12.87
CA LEU A 81 5.96 2.32 13.21
C LEU A 81 5.06 1.69 12.14
N ASN A 82 5.42 0.50 11.62
CA ASN A 82 4.57 -0.34 10.77
C ASN A 82 4.36 0.12 9.31
N LEU A 83 5.43 0.42 8.57
CA LEU A 83 5.35 0.53 7.11
C LEU A 83 5.70 -0.81 6.44
N ALA A 84 4.90 -1.17 5.44
CA ALA A 84 5.31 -2.13 4.42
C ALA A 84 5.64 -1.34 3.14
N VAL A 85 6.72 -1.70 2.46
CA VAL A 85 7.16 -0.99 1.25
C VAL A 85 7.46 -2.00 0.16
N TYR A 86 7.11 -1.67 -1.08
CA TYR A 86 7.54 -2.44 -2.26
C TYR A 86 8.71 -1.71 -2.90
N GLY A 87 9.82 -2.39 -3.08
CA GLY A 87 11.05 -1.76 -3.54
C GLY A 87 12.13 -2.78 -3.91
N LYS A 88 13.33 -2.30 -4.18
CA LYS A 88 14.51 -3.15 -4.41
C LYS A 88 15.71 -2.64 -3.63
N ILE A 89 16.55 -3.57 -3.22
CA ILE A 89 17.82 -3.27 -2.55
C ILE A 89 18.94 -3.26 -3.57
N VAL A 90 19.78 -2.22 -3.50
CA VAL A 90 20.99 -2.10 -4.31
C VAL A 90 22.18 -2.05 -3.39
N SER A 91 23.08 -3.01 -3.55
CA SER A 91 24.38 -3.03 -2.87
C SER A 91 25.34 -2.08 -3.56
N ILE A 92 25.96 -1.19 -2.80
CA ILE A 92 27.02 -0.30 -3.27
C ILE A 92 28.30 -0.70 -2.55
N THR A 93 29.31 -1.09 -3.33
CA THR A 93 30.63 -1.46 -2.83
C THR A 93 31.63 -0.38 -3.20
N THR A 94 32.22 0.26 -2.20
CA THR A 94 33.44 1.08 -2.35
C THR A 94 34.65 0.23 -1.97
N GLU A 95 35.86 0.77 -2.14
CA GLU A 95 37.13 0.02 -1.99
C GLU A 95 37.27 -0.79 -0.68
N SER A 96 36.53 -0.45 0.37
CA SER A 96 36.58 -1.13 1.67
C SER A 96 35.23 -1.38 2.36
N ILE A 97 34.12 -0.86 1.84
CA ILE A 97 32.81 -0.90 2.53
C ILE A 97 31.71 -1.24 1.53
N SER A 98 30.85 -2.20 1.90
CA SER A 98 29.57 -2.45 1.24
C SER A 98 28.43 -1.88 2.06
N TYR A 99 27.51 -1.17 1.44
CA TYR A 99 26.29 -0.69 2.06
C TYR A 99 25.09 -0.84 1.14
N TYR A 100 23.89 -0.77 1.71
CA TYR A 100 22.64 -1.01 0.99
C TYR A 100 21.81 0.26 0.90
N ASN A 101 21.31 0.53 -0.30
CA ASN A 101 20.28 1.53 -0.54
C ASN A 101 18.97 0.82 -0.90
N LEU A 102 17.85 1.34 -0.39
CA LEU A 102 16.51 0.86 -0.72
C LEU A 102 15.84 1.83 -1.70
N TYR A 103 15.44 1.34 -2.86
CA TYR A 103 14.66 2.08 -3.85
C TYR A 103 13.20 1.66 -3.73
N ILE A 104 12.37 2.53 -3.19
CA ILE A 104 10.95 2.29 -2.96
C ILE A 104 10.18 2.67 -4.23
N SER A 105 9.29 1.78 -4.67
CA SER A 105 8.24 2.07 -5.64
C SER A 105 6.97 2.51 -4.91
N ASP A 106 6.55 1.70 -3.93
CA ASP A 106 5.26 1.84 -3.27
C ASP A 106 5.39 1.77 -1.75
N ILE A 107 4.56 2.55 -1.05
CA ILE A 107 4.49 2.57 0.42
C ILE A 107 3.09 2.17 0.83
N PHE A 108 3.00 1.25 1.80
CA PHE A 108 1.76 0.80 2.39
C PHE A 108 1.76 1.15 3.87
N GLU A 109 0.71 1.84 4.31
CA GLU A 109 0.55 2.27 5.70
C GLU A 109 -0.52 1.42 6.40
N SER A 110 -0.20 0.94 7.60
CA SER A 110 -1.12 0.12 8.38
C SER A 110 -2.36 0.89 8.81
N LEU A 111 -3.54 0.30 8.68
CA LEU A 111 -4.76 0.80 9.29
C LEU A 111 -4.68 0.74 10.80
N ALA A 112 -5.03 1.84 11.47
CA ALA A 112 -5.10 1.89 12.92
C ALA A 112 -6.21 0.98 13.44
N GLN A 113 -5.94 0.32 14.56
CA GLN A 113 -6.89 -0.53 15.28
C GLN A 113 -7.11 0.02 16.68
N THR A 114 -8.29 -0.24 17.24
CA THR A 114 -8.62 0.19 18.61
C THR A 114 -7.89 -0.62 19.67
N GLU A 115 -7.49 -1.85 19.35
CA GLU A 115 -6.75 -2.74 20.25
C GLU A 115 -5.26 -2.74 19.90
N THR A 116 -4.41 -2.69 20.92
CA THR A 116 -2.96 -2.84 20.74
C THR A 116 -2.67 -4.29 20.39
N LEU A 117 -2.48 -4.57 19.10
CA LEU A 117 -1.99 -5.87 18.66
C LEU A 117 -0.56 -6.10 19.15
N SER A 118 -0.29 -7.35 19.52
CA SER A 118 1.08 -7.79 19.80
C SER A 118 1.91 -7.64 18.53
N GLN A 119 3.12 -7.10 18.63
CA GLN A 119 4.00 -6.78 17.50
C GLN A 119 4.62 -8.02 16.81
N VAL A 120 3.99 -9.18 16.93
CA VAL A 120 4.45 -10.36 16.19
C VAL A 120 4.25 -10.09 14.71
N LEU A 121 5.35 -10.03 13.95
CA LEU A 121 5.30 -9.87 12.51
C LEU A 121 4.68 -11.12 11.88
N GLU A 122 3.38 -11.03 11.59
CA GLU A 122 2.66 -12.06 10.85
C GLU A 122 3.02 -12.03 9.36
N PRO A 123 2.79 -13.12 8.61
CA PRO A 123 3.02 -13.12 7.19
C PRO A 123 2.11 -12.12 6.45
N LEU A 124 2.64 -11.47 5.41
CA LEU A 124 1.86 -10.62 4.50
C LEU A 124 1.27 -11.41 3.35
N TYR A 125 0.01 -11.09 3.05
CA TYR A 125 -0.76 -11.67 1.97
C TYR A 125 -1.40 -10.58 1.11
N SER A 126 -1.70 -10.93 -0.14
CA SER A 126 -2.66 -10.23 -1.00
C SER A 126 -3.92 -11.08 -1.12
N ILE A 127 -5.08 -10.44 -1.28
CA ILE A 127 -6.36 -11.11 -1.57
C ILE A 127 -6.83 -10.63 -2.95
N SER A 128 -7.47 -11.52 -3.70
CA SER A 128 -8.06 -11.21 -5.01
C SER A 128 -9.28 -12.10 -5.26
N PHE A 129 -10.12 -11.73 -6.22
CA PHE A 129 -11.19 -12.63 -6.67
C PHE A 129 -10.63 -13.90 -7.33
N SER A 130 -11.29 -15.03 -7.10
CA SER A 130 -10.89 -16.30 -7.70
C SER A 130 -11.21 -16.40 -9.21
N GLY A 131 -12.15 -15.58 -9.68
CA GLY A 131 -12.69 -15.66 -11.05
C GLY A 131 -13.44 -16.96 -11.36
N LEU A 132 -13.67 -17.81 -10.36
CA LEU A 132 -14.35 -19.09 -10.54
C LEU A 132 -15.86 -18.87 -10.65
N ASP A 133 -16.46 -19.36 -11.74
CA ASP A 133 -17.91 -19.38 -11.92
C ASP A 133 -18.52 -20.68 -11.38
N CYS A 134 -19.40 -20.55 -10.39
CA CYS A 134 -19.86 -21.64 -9.56
C CYS A 134 -21.28 -22.06 -9.95
N LYS A 135 -21.42 -23.16 -10.69
CA LYS A 135 -22.71 -23.59 -11.27
C LYS A 135 -23.78 -24.11 -10.30
N ARG A 136 -23.43 -24.47 -9.05
CA ARG A 136 -24.34 -25.21 -8.15
C ARG A 136 -24.72 -24.49 -6.86
N SER A 137 -23.79 -23.82 -6.20
CA SER A 137 -24.03 -23.13 -4.93
C SER A 137 -22.92 -22.10 -4.72
N ILE A 138 -23.29 -20.85 -4.44
CA ILE A 138 -22.33 -19.78 -4.18
C ILE A 138 -21.57 -19.99 -2.85
N ASN A 139 -22.22 -20.66 -1.88
CA ASN A 139 -21.68 -20.87 -0.54
C ASN A 139 -20.61 -21.97 -0.49
N ASP A 140 -20.58 -22.88 -1.47
CA ASP A 140 -19.63 -23.99 -1.49
C ASP A 140 -18.38 -23.70 -2.33
N CYS A 141 -18.33 -22.51 -2.94
CA CYS A 141 -17.35 -22.18 -3.95
C CYS A 141 -16.39 -21.09 -3.44
N PRO A 142 -15.07 -21.31 -3.55
CA PRO A 142 -14.10 -20.32 -3.09
C PRO A 142 -14.20 -19.05 -3.94
N GLN A 143 -14.55 -17.95 -3.28
CA GLN A 143 -14.74 -16.65 -3.91
C GLN A 143 -13.42 -15.90 -4.08
N PHE A 144 -12.41 -16.21 -3.27
CA PHE A 144 -11.17 -15.46 -3.23
C PHE A 144 -9.93 -16.35 -3.32
N ILE A 145 -8.86 -15.76 -3.81
CA ILE A 145 -7.51 -16.29 -3.77
C ILE A 145 -6.71 -15.43 -2.81
N ILE A 146 -6.08 -16.05 -1.82
CA ILE A 146 -5.11 -15.40 -0.95
C ILE A 146 -3.71 -15.88 -1.30
N SER A 147 -2.80 -14.94 -1.57
CA SER A 147 -1.44 -15.22 -2.02
C SER A 147 -0.42 -14.62 -1.06
N MET A 148 0.48 -15.45 -0.55
CA MET A 148 1.58 -14.99 0.28
C MET A 148 2.55 -14.14 -0.53
N ILE A 149 2.91 -12.98 0.00
CA ILE A 149 3.81 -12.02 -0.65
C ILE A 149 5.26 -12.52 -0.67
N ASN A 150 6.06 -12.07 -1.65
CA ASN A 150 7.46 -12.47 -1.87
C ASN A 150 7.67 -13.98 -2.04
N ASN A 151 6.65 -14.68 -2.49
CA ASN A 151 6.71 -16.12 -2.68
C ASN A 151 6.94 -16.43 -4.15
N ASN A 152 8.16 -16.83 -4.51
CA ASN A 152 8.54 -17.12 -5.89
C ASN A 152 7.78 -18.34 -6.45
N ASN A 153 7.14 -19.14 -5.59
CA ASN A 153 6.29 -20.24 -5.98
C ASN A 153 4.83 -19.75 -6.06
N PHE A 154 4.36 -19.50 -7.29
CA PHE A 154 2.94 -19.22 -7.60
C PHE A 154 1.96 -20.28 -7.05
N THR A 155 2.44 -21.44 -6.64
CA THR A 155 1.64 -22.52 -6.02
C THR A 155 1.20 -22.21 -4.59
N ASN A 156 1.73 -21.16 -3.96
CA ASN A 156 1.44 -20.82 -2.56
C ASN A 156 0.25 -19.86 -2.41
N SER A 157 -0.69 -19.96 -3.34
CA SER A 157 -2.00 -19.32 -3.26
C SER A 157 -3.03 -20.31 -2.68
N THR A 158 -3.81 -19.87 -1.71
CA THR A 158 -4.89 -20.67 -1.12
C THR A 158 -6.24 -20.12 -1.60
N LEU A 159 -7.15 -21.02 -1.95
CA LEU A 159 -8.54 -20.67 -2.25
C LEU A 159 -9.32 -20.57 -0.93
N ILE A 160 -9.97 -19.43 -0.70
CA ILE A 160 -10.81 -19.20 0.47
C ILE A 160 -12.24 -18.85 0.05
N ASN A 161 -13.20 -19.24 0.87
CA ASN A 161 -14.61 -18.93 0.71
C ASN A 161 -14.92 -17.50 1.16
N SER A 162 -14.36 -17.09 2.30
CA SER A 162 -14.63 -15.80 2.90
C SER A 162 -13.44 -15.27 3.70
N PHE A 163 -13.53 -14.00 4.07
CA PHE A 163 -12.63 -13.41 5.04
C PHE A 163 -13.41 -12.48 5.97
N ILE A 164 -12.86 -12.25 7.16
CA ILE A 164 -13.40 -11.34 8.16
C ILE A 164 -12.33 -10.31 8.49
N GLU A 165 -12.72 -9.04 8.52
CA GLU A 165 -11.86 -7.92 8.89
C GLU A 165 -12.38 -7.23 10.16
N PRO A 166 -11.51 -6.61 10.97
CA PRO A 166 -11.89 -6.07 12.27
C PRO A 166 -12.46 -4.64 12.19
N TYR A 167 -12.27 -3.92 11.09
CA TYR A 167 -12.51 -2.48 11.01
C TYR A 167 -13.99 -2.14 10.92
N SER A 168 -14.78 -2.85 10.11
CA SER A 168 -16.22 -2.54 9.98
C SER A 168 -17.02 -2.79 11.25
N SER A 169 -16.51 -3.59 12.18
CA SER A 169 -17.15 -3.87 13.47
C SER A 169 -16.65 -2.99 14.61
N THR A 170 -15.42 -2.45 14.52
CA THR A 170 -14.79 -1.66 15.58
C THR A 170 -14.78 -0.15 15.32
N ILE A 171 -14.82 0.28 14.05
CA ILE A 171 -14.80 1.70 13.66
C ILE A 171 -16.17 2.08 13.11
N ASN A 172 -16.92 2.83 13.90
CA ASN A 172 -18.19 3.41 13.46
C ASN A 172 -17.96 4.25 12.19
N TYR A 173 -18.84 4.10 11.20
CA TYR A 173 -18.76 4.81 9.91
C TYR A 173 -17.51 4.48 9.08
N PHE A 174 -16.89 3.30 9.29
CA PHE A 174 -15.87 2.80 8.39
C PHE A 174 -16.46 2.50 6.99
N ASP A 175 -15.75 2.88 5.94
CA ASP A 175 -16.17 2.68 4.55
C ASP A 175 -15.88 1.25 4.10
N ARG A 176 -16.73 0.30 4.53
CA ARG A 176 -16.57 -1.14 4.24
C ARG A 176 -16.54 -1.43 2.74
N GLU A 177 -17.38 -0.76 1.96
CA GLU A 177 -17.46 -0.96 0.51
C GLU A 177 -16.15 -0.54 -0.16
N TRP A 178 -15.62 0.63 0.19
CA TRP A 178 -14.30 1.08 -0.28
C TRP A 178 -13.19 0.10 0.11
N TYR A 179 -13.13 -0.30 1.38
CA TYR A 179 -12.09 -1.21 1.86
C TYR A 179 -12.15 -2.56 1.14
N TYR A 180 -13.35 -3.13 0.99
CA TYR A 180 -13.55 -4.38 0.29
C TYR A 180 -13.13 -4.27 -1.18
N ASP A 181 -13.58 -3.24 -1.90
CA ASP A 181 -13.20 -3.04 -3.30
C ASP A 181 -11.68 -2.92 -3.48
N ARG A 182 -11.00 -2.17 -2.59
CA ARG A 182 -9.53 -2.06 -2.57
C ARG A 182 -8.84 -3.39 -2.27
N LEU A 183 -9.43 -4.23 -1.44
CA LEU A 183 -8.85 -5.50 -1.02
C LEU A 183 -8.88 -6.57 -2.10
N VAL A 184 -9.90 -6.58 -2.97
CA VAL A 184 -10.09 -7.67 -3.96
C VAL A 184 -9.97 -7.21 -5.42
N ARG A 185 -9.58 -5.95 -5.67
CA ARG A 185 -9.45 -5.38 -7.02
C ARG A 185 -8.47 -6.18 -7.87
N GLU A 186 -8.89 -6.53 -9.08
CA GLU A 186 -8.04 -7.25 -10.02
C GLU A 186 -6.87 -6.38 -10.51
N ASN A 187 -5.68 -6.97 -10.59
CA ASN A 187 -4.46 -6.43 -11.21
C ASN A 187 -3.77 -5.26 -10.48
N ASP A 188 -4.18 -4.89 -9.27
CA ASP A 188 -3.50 -3.86 -8.48
C ASP A 188 -3.52 -4.20 -6.99
N THR A 189 -2.33 -4.44 -6.42
CA THR A 189 -2.20 -4.75 -4.99
C THR A 189 -2.29 -3.45 -4.21
N GLN A 190 -3.51 -3.04 -3.89
CA GLN A 190 -3.77 -1.80 -3.16
C GLN A 190 -3.88 -2.01 -1.65
N VAL A 191 -4.05 -3.26 -1.22
CA VAL A 191 -4.10 -3.65 0.19
C VAL A 191 -3.27 -4.91 0.38
N LEU A 192 -2.38 -4.88 1.38
CA LEU A 192 -1.76 -6.07 1.94
C LEU A 192 -2.44 -6.38 3.27
N VAL A 193 -2.54 -7.65 3.62
CA VAL A 193 -3.15 -8.08 4.88
C VAL A 193 -2.23 -9.03 5.63
N GLN A 194 -2.35 -8.97 6.96
CA GLN A 194 -1.89 -10.01 7.87
C GLN A 194 -3.10 -10.75 8.40
N GLY A 195 -2.90 -11.99 8.82
CA GLY A 195 -3.98 -12.76 9.42
C GLY A 195 -3.69 -14.25 9.51
N GLU A 196 -4.73 -14.96 9.95
CA GLU A 196 -4.71 -16.39 10.19
C GLU A 196 -5.78 -17.10 9.38
N PHE A 197 -5.45 -18.29 8.88
CA PHE A 197 -6.42 -19.19 8.28
C PHE A 197 -7.26 -19.86 9.37
N SER A 198 -8.52 -20.12 9.07
CA SER A 198 -9.34 -21.05 9.86
C SER A 198 -8.71 -22.45 9.89
N ASN A 199 -9.14 -23.29 10.83
CA ASN A 199 -8.61 -24.67 10.97
C ASN A 199 -8.79 -25.52 9.70
N ASP A 200 -9.78 -25.22 8.86
CA ASP A 200 -10.04 -25.91 7.59
C ASP A 200 -9.47 -25.17 6.36
N ASN A 201 -8.74 -24.06 6.58
CA ASN A 201 -8.18 -23.17 5.56
C ASN A 201 -9.20 -22.61 4.55
N ARG A 202 -10.50 -22.61 4.89
CA ARG A 202 -11.55 -22.08 4.00
C ARG A 202 -11.88 -20.62 4.28
N ASP A 203 -11.58 -20.11 5.46
CA ASP A 203 -11.81 -18.73 5.84
C ASP A 203 -10.51 -18.08 6.28
N PHE A 204 -10.39 -16.77 6.08
CA PHE A 204 -9.23 -15.99 6.50
C PHE A 204 -9.64 -14.86 7.44
N LYS A 205 -9.05 -14.80 8.63
CA LYS A 205 -9.30 -13.74 9.59
C LYS A 205 -8.17 -12.72 9.50
N ILE A 206 -8.49 -11.55 8.95
CA ILE A 206 -7.58 -10.43 8.82
C ILE A 206 -7.33 -9.86 10.22
N THR A 207 -6.07 -9.78 10.61
CA THR A 207 -5.62 -9.15 11.85
C THR A 207 -5.19 -7.72 11.59
N SER A 208 -4.50 -7.44 10.48
CA SER A 208 -4.05 -6.11 10.09
C SER A 208 -4.12 -5.91 8.58
N SER A 209 -4.19 -4.65 8.16
CA SER A 209 -4.21 -4.28 6.75
C SER A 209 -3.33 -3.06 6.50
N TYR A 210 -2.61 -3.09 5.40
CA TYR A 210 -1.69 -2.04 4.96
C TYR A 210 -2.21 -1.51 3.63
N ILE A 211 -2.54 -0.22 3.59
CA ILE A 211 -3.15 0.43 2.43
C ILE A 211 -2.07 1.13 1.62
N LEU A 212 -2.04 0.87 0.32
CA LEU A 212 -1.18 1.56 -0.63
C LEU A 212 -1.43 3.07 -0.58
N LEU A 213 -0.35 3.82 -0.37
CA LEU A 213 -0.35 5.26 -0.42
C LEU A 213 -0.30 5.74 -1.88
N GLU A 214 -1.45 5.72 -2.54
CA GLU A 214 -1.57 6.21 -3.90
C GLU A 214 -1.59 7.74 -3.97
N ASN A 215 -1.03 8.27 -5.05
CA ASN A 215 -1.28 9.64 -5.50
C ASN A 215 -2.50 9.69 -6.43
N SER A 216 -3.60 9.02 -6.06
CA SER A 216 -4.84 9.08 -6.83
C SER A 216 -5.41 10.49 -6.68
N LYS A 217 -5.14 11.34 -7.67
CA LYS A 217 -5.73 12.68 -7.72
C LYS A 217 -7.19 12.54 -8.11
N CYS A 218 -8.08 12.83 -7.19
CA CYS A 218 -9.47 13.10 -7.55
C CYS A 218 -9.50 14.33 -8.45
N GLN A 219 -10.36 14.29 -9.47
CA GLN A 219 -10.69 15.50 -10.24
C GLN A 219 -11.32 16.52 -9.30
N ASP A 220 -11.05 17.81 -9.53
CA ASP A 220 -11.69 18.89 -8.78
C ASP A 220 -13.20 18.72 -8.82
N VAL A 221 -13.82 18.84 -7.64
CA VAL A 221 -15.25 18.67 -7.47
C VAL A 221 -15.95 19.91 -8.05
N VAL A 222 -16.54 19.76 -9.24
CA VAL A 222 -17.31 20.83 -9.87
C VAL A 222 -18.76 20.70 -9.42
N SER A 223 -19.30 21.77 -8.83
CA SER A 223 -20.74 21.87 -8.55
C SER A 223 -21.52 21.75 -9.85
N MET A 224 -22.50 20.83 -9.89
CA MET A 224 -23.35 20.63 -11.06
C MET A 224 -24.54 21.59 -11.10
N CYS A 225 -24.89 22.19 -9.97
CA CYS A 225 -26.11 22.96 -9.84
C CYS A 225 -25.96 24.39 -10.39
N HIS A 226 -26.78 24.72 -11.37
CA HIS A 226 -26.74 25.98 -12.13
C HIS A 226 -27.79 27.00 -11.65
N GLU A 227 -28.12 27.10 -10.36
CA GLU A 227 -29.12 28.06 -9.88
C GLU A 227 -28.78 28.62 -8.49
N SER A 228 -29.53 29.64 -8.06
CA SER A 228 -29.20 30.48 -6.90
C SER A 228 -29.41 29.84 -5.53
N ASN A 229 -29.58 28.51 -5.40
CA ASN A 229 -29.52 27.76 -4.12
C ASN A 229 -29.62 26.20 -4.12
N PRO A 230 -29.50 25.42 -5.23
CA PRO A 230 -29.55 23.96 -5.09
C PRO A 230 -28.28 23.40 -4.43
N ILE A 231 -28.43 22.40 -3.55
CA ILE A 231 -27.30 21.63 -3.01
C ILE A 231 -26.95 20.51 -4.00
N THR A 232 -25.67 20.43 -4.39
CA THR A 232 -25.16 19.26 -5.12
C THR A 232 -25.03 18.09 -4.16
N VAL A 233 -25.68 16.98 -4.50
CA VAL A 233 -25.50 15.69 -3.84
C VAL A 233 -24.38 14.94 -4.52
N TYR A 234 -23.50 14.36 -3.71
CA TYR A 234 -22.34 13.63 -4.17
C TYR A 234 -22.44 12.16 -3.80
N HIS A 235 -21.86 11.34 -4.67
CA HIS A 235 -21.55 9.95 -4.37
C HIS A 235 -20.03 9.80 -4.36
N ARG A 236 -19.54 9.12 -3.33
CA ARG A 236 -18.14 8.76 -3.18
C ARG A 236 -17.88 7.44 -3.91
N ASP A 237 -17.00 7.48 -4.91
CA ASP A 237 -16.62 6.28 -5.67
C ASP A 237 -15.58 5.41 -4.94
N HIS A 238 -15.14 4.32 -5.59
CA HIS A 238 -14.15 3.38 -5.05
C HIS A 238 -12.72 3.95 -4.89
N ASN A 239 -12.43 5.11 -5.49
CA ASN A 239 -11.21 5.88 -5.23
C ASN A 239 -11.43 6.97 -4.19
N ARG A 240 -12.59 6.93 -3.53
CA ARG A 240 -13.09 7.92 -2.59
C ARG A 240 -13.27 9.30 -3.21
N CYS A 241 -13.34 9.40 -4.53
CA CYS A 241 -13.57 10.68 -5.20
C CYS A 241 -15.06 11.00 -5.20
N LEU A 242 -15.40 12.27 -4.99
CA LEU A 242 -16.78 12.73 -5.06
C LEU A 242 -17.19 12.93 -6.51
N LYS A 243 -18.28 12.29 -6.89
CA LYS A 243 -18.95 12.46 -8.16
C LYS A 243 -20.29 13.14 -7.92
N PRO A 244 -20.56 14.30 -8.53
CA PRO A 244 -21.88 14.92 -8.43
C PRO A 244 -22.92 13.97 -9.03
N GLN A 245 -24.04 13.79 -8.35
CA GLN A 245 -25.13 12.94 -8.82
C GLN A 245 -26.33 13.76 -9.28
N PHE A 246 -26.87 14.60 -8.40
CA PHE A 246 -28.06 15.41 -8.69
C PHE A 246 -28.10 16.66 -7.79
N CYS A 247 -29.00 17.58 -8.14
CA CYS A 247 -29.26 18.80 -7.40
C CYS A 247 -30.54 18.65 -6.57
N ILE A 248 -30.55 19.23 -5.38
CA ILE A 248 -31.75 19.32 -4.54
C ILE A 248 -32.05 20.78 -4.23
N ASP A 249 -33.25 21.23 -4.56
CA ASP A 249 -33.70 22.61 -4.34
C ASP A 249 -34.19 22.85 -2.90
N ASN A 250 -34.67 21.80 -2.23
CA ASN A 250 -35.24 21.88 -0.89
C ASN A 250 -34.45 21.02 0.10
N VAL A 251 -33.65 21.69 0.92
CA VAL A 251 -32.96 21.08 2.06
C VAL A 251 -33.98 20.88 3.17
N GLY A 252 -34.47 19.64 3.28
CA GLY A 252 -35.31 19.20 4.39
C GLY A 252 -34.51 19.05 5.69
N PRO A 253 -35.20 18.93 6.85
CA PRO A 253 -34.53 18.68 8.12
C PRO A 253 -33.84 17.32 8.06
N CYS A 254 -32.53 17.31 8.29
CA CYS A 254 -31.83 16.08 8.60
C CYS A 254 -32.24 15.69 10.01
N LEU A 255 -32.98 14.58 10.14
CA LEU A 255 -33.22 13.95 11.43
C LEU A 255 -31.86 13.77 12.08
N THR A 256 -31.61 14.54 13.13
CA THR A 256 -30.29 14.78 13.72
C THR A 256 -29.56 13.46 13.94
N LYS A 257 -28.67 13.12 13.02
CA LYS A 257 -27.63 12.14 13.24
C LYS A 257 -26.58 12.91 14.02
N ASP A 258 -26.37 12.53 15.28
CA ASP A 258 -25.23 13.03 16.04
C ASP A 258 -23.97 12.87 15.19
N ILE A 259 -23.22 13.96 15.05
CA ILE A 259 -21.98 13.96 14.27
C ILE A 259 -21.04 12.95 14.92
N PRO A 260 -20.61 11.90 14.20
CA PRO A 260 -19.87 10.83 14.85
C PRO A 260 -18.44 11.25 15.17
N ASN A 261 -17.97 10.79 16.32
CA ASN A 261 -16.56 10.90 16.68
C ASN A 261 -15.81 9.70 16.10
N CYS A 262 -14.73 9.97 15.35
CA CYS A 262 -13.86 8.91 14.84
C CYS A 262 -12.80 8.53 15.88
N PRO A 263 -12.42 7.24 15.96
CA PRO A 263 -11.35 6.79 16.84
C PRO A 263 -9.97 7.30 16.39
N LEU A 264 -8.96 7.12 17.25
CA LEU A 264 -7.57 7.48 16.94
C LEU A 264 -7.09 6.78 15.65
N GLY A 265 -6.37 7.52 14.80
CA GLY A 265 -5.94 7.05 13.49
C GLY A 265 -6.99 7.22 12.38
N TYR A 266 -8.16 7.77 12.71
CA TYR A 266 -9.20 8.09 11.75
C TYR A 266 -9.61 9.56 11.85
N LYS A 267 -10.12 10.10 10.75
CA LYS A 267 -10.65 11.45 10.66
C LYS A 267 -12.04 11.44 10.06
N LEU A 268 -12.89 12.31 10.59
CA LEU A 268 -14.24 12.48 10.07
C LEU A 268 -14.18 13.15 8.70
N SER A 269 -14.80 12.53 7.70
CA SER A 269 -15.16 13.15 6.44
C SER A 269 -16.67 13.07 6.23
N TYR A 270 -17.22 14.01 5.47
CA TYR A 270 -18.64 14.01 5.14
C TYR A 270 -18.91 14.76 3.84
N HIS A 271 -20.04 14.42 3.21
CA HIS A 271 -20.56 15.12 2.05
C HIS A 271 -22.10 14.99 2.00
N PRO A 272 -22.81 15.95 1.38
CA PRO A 272 -24.22 15.77 1.04
C PRO A 272 -24.37 14.55 0.14
N SER A 273 -25.11 13.51 0.57
CA SER A 273 -25.25 12.27 -0.22
C SER A 273 -26.67 11.70 -0.25
N ASP A 274 -27.54 12.13 0.66
CA ASP A 274 -28.85 11.54 0.87
C ASP A 274 -29.97 12.45 0.35
N MET A 275 -31.22 11.95 0.36
CA MET A 275 -32.40 12.78 0.16
C MET A 275 -32.36 13.98 1.11
N PHE A 276 -32.77 15.15 0.61
CA PHE A 276 -32.67 16.44 1.32
C PHE A 276 -31.25 16.99 1.53
N GLY A 277 -30.22 16.39 0.95
CA GLY A 277 -28.84 16.87 1.05
C GLY A 277 -28.20 16.55 2.39
N CYS A 278 -28.75 15.58 3.12
CA CYS A 278 -28.21 15.23 4.42
C CYS A 278 -26.79 14.66 4.31
N PRO A 279 -25.91 15.04 5.26
CA PRO A 279 -24.53 14.60 5.23
C PRO A 279 -24.45 13.10 5.52
N LYS A 280 -23.63 12.41 4.74
CA LYS A 280 -23.16 11.06 5.08
C LYS A 280 -21.74 11.17 5.61
N TYR A 281 -21.54 10.58 6.78
CA TYR A 281 -20.29 10.62 7.51
C TYR A 281 -19.48 9.36 7.27
N TYR A 282 -18.16 9.51 7.27
CA TYR A 282 -17.19 8.43 7.17
C TYR A 282 -16.05 8.69 8.14
N CYS A 283 -15.52 7.62 8.74
CA CYS A 283 -14.26 7.66 9.48
C CYS A 283 -13.14 7.13 8.58
N ASP A 284 -12.45 8.04 7.92
CA ASP A 284 -11.37 7.72 6.98
C ASP A 284 -10.04 7.58 7.69
N PRO A 285 -9.14 6.69 7.26
CA PRO A 285 -7.76 6.65 7.75
C PRO A 285 -7.09 8.02 7.63
N TYR A 286 -6.42 8.46 8.69
CA TYR A 286 -5.91 9.84 8.80
C TYR A 286 -4.89 10.19 7.69
N PHE A 287 -4.11 9.20 7.25
CA PHE A 287 -3.05 9.35 6.25
C PHE A 287 -3.56 9.48 4.80
N LEU A 288 -4.79 9.03 4.53
CA LEU A 288 -5.38 9.17 3.20
C LEU A 288 -5.88 10.60 2.98
N PRO A 289 -5.92 11.14 1.75
CA PRO A 289 -6.38 12.52 1.51
C PRO A 289 -7.75 12.84 2.13
N VAL A 290 -7.93 14.05 2.67
CA VAL A 290 -9.26 14.51 3.09
C VAL A 290 -10.01 14.95 1.86
N ILE A 291 -11.19 14.39 1.68
CA ILE A 291 -12.13 14.85 0.67
C ILE A 291 -12.92 16.00 1.30
N ARG A 292 -12.79 17.21 0.74
CA ARG A 292 -13.58 18.38 1.13
C ARG A 292 -14.29 18.92 -0.10
N ILE A 293 -15.54 19.29 0.07
CA ILE A 293 -16.33 20.09 -0.89
C ILE A 293 -16.06 21.56 -0.57
#